data_AF-R5LIX7-F1
#
_entry.id   AF-R5LIX7-F1
#
_cell.length_a   1.000
_cell.length_b   1.000
_cell.length_c   1.000
_cell.angle_alpha   90.00
_cell.angle_beta   90.00
_cell.angle_gamma   90.00
#
_symmetry.space_group_name_H-M   'P 1'
#
loop_
_entity.id
_entity.type
_entity.pdbx_description
1 polymer ?
#
loop_
_entity_poly.entity_id
_entity_poly.type
_entity_poly.pdbx_seq_one_letter_code
_entity_poly.pdbx_strand_id
1 'polypeptide(L)'
;MEEYLKRQIMDTSRHQIIYSYNTKERHQFLQELEELYSVKVNCDTPIAIYMEDFMLPEVAKTNSYETLSAAGEFLEFTIIENIITKILTSPITLDEKRQTDFTNRIIRLFGNRKHERINDIKMLKELRTALLESKSFYRECYLQEDREKLSTDKLPIPFITTELVVPKLKSLLEMDSNFGLIFDTDSSISIVSAITINNYIGKRCNTDLSIKLACDATSWPTYISLNGPIDAIHDYGTVELDDCIKQYTKKMKEIKESE
;
A
#
# COMPACT_ATOMS: atom_id res chain seq x y z
N MET A 1 -3.22 24.04 13.67
CA MET A 1 -4.23 22.96 13.60
C MET A 1 -3.81 21.93 12.56
N GLU A 2 -3.51 22.38 11.34
CA GLU A 2 -3.04 21.53 10.25
C GLU A 2 -1.73 20.78 10.55
N GLU A 3 -0.70 21.45 11.09
CA GLU A 3 0.56 20.77 11.43
C GLU A 3 0.41 19.75 12.57
N TYR A 4 -0.50 20.00 13.51
CA TYR A 4 -0.84 19.03 14.56
C TYR A 4 -1.49 17.78 13.96
N LEU A 5 -2.42 17.94 13.00
CA LEU A 5 -3.04 16.83 12.29
C LEU A 5 -2.00 16.03 11.48
N LYS A 6 -1.08 16.72 10.80
CA LYS A 6 0.00 16.07 10.05
C LYS A 6 0.86 15.17 10.95
N ARG A 7 1.24 15.66 12.13
CA ARG A 7 1.95 14.86 13.15
C ARG A 7 1.10 13.73 13.71
N GLN A 8 -0.16 13.99 14.01
CA GLN A 8 -1.09 12.97 14.51
C GLN A 8 -1.27 11.80 13.52
N ILE A 9 -1.21 12.08 12.22
CA ILE A 9 -1.30 11.06 11.17
C ILE A 9 0.02 10.30 11.06
N MET A 10 1.16 10.99 10.98
CA MET A 10 2.42 10.32 10.65
C MET A 10 3.14 9.71 11.85
N ASP A 11 3.15 10.38 13.00
CA ASP A 11 3.94 9.96 14.17
C ASP A 11 3.33 8.72 14.85
N THR A 12 2.08 8.37 14.54
CA THR A 12 1.47 7.11 14.98
C THR A 12 1.80 5.98 14.02
N SER A 13 2.44 4.93 14.53
CA SER A 13 2.75 3.72 13.76
C SER A 13 1.53 2.83 13.52
N ARG A 14 0.37 3.16 14.10
CA ARG A 14 -0.87 2.42 13.88
C ARG A 14 -1.49 2.77 12.54
N HIS A 15 -2.12 1.78 11.93
CA HIS A 15 -2.97 2.00 10.78
C HIS A 15 -4.11 2.96 11.11
N GLN A 16 -4.45 3.83 10.16
CA GLN A 16 -5.47 4.86 10.34
C GLN A 16 -6.37 5.01 9.13
N ILE A 17 -7.63 5.30 9.41
CA ILE A 17 -8.56 5.83 8.41
C ILE A 17 -8.62 7.35 8.57
N ILE A 18 -8.39 8.06 7.47
CA ILE A 18 -8.45 9.52 7.36
C ILE A 18 -9.75 9.84 6.61
N TYR A 19 -10.76 10.25 7.36
CA TYR A 19 -12.04 10.64 6.78
C TYR A 19 -11.98 12.08 6.27
N SER A 20 -12.29 12.24 5.00
CA SER A 20 -12.42 13.54 4.34
C SER A 20 -13.20 13.40 3.03
N TYR A 21 -13.91 14.46 2.64
CA TYR A 21 -14.50 14.54 1.31
C TYR A 21 -13.43 14.43 0.22
N ASN A 22 -13.79 13.78 -0.90
CA ASN A 22 -12.94 13.78 -2.09
C ASN A 22 -12.87 15.20 -2.70
N THR A 23 -11.86 15.95 -2.26
CA THR A 23 -11.65 17.36 -2.58
C THR A 23 -10.20 17.61 -2.95
N LYS A 24 -9.95 18.67 -3.72
CA LYS A 24 -8.58 19.10 -4.06
C LYS A 24 -7.77 19.41 -2.81
N GLU A 25 -8.42 19.97 -1.79
CA GLU A 25 -7.83 20.30 -0.49
C GLU A 25 -7.31 19.05 0.23
N ARG A 26 -8.08 17.95 0.24
CA ARG A 26 -7.64 16.65 0.78
C ARG A 26 -6.38 16.16 0.06
N HIS A 27 -6.40 16.15 -1.27
CA HIS A 27 -5.26 15.70 -2.07
C HIS A 27 -4.00 16.52 -1.78
N GLN A 28 -4.15 17.85 -1.75
CA GLN A 28 -3.05 18.75 -1.45
C GLN A 28 -2.50 18.50 -0.04
N PHE A 29 -3.37 18.33 0.96
CA PHE A 29 -2.95 18.02 2.33
C PHE A 29 -2.15 16.72 2.42
N LEU A 30 -2.58 15.67 1.71
CA LEU A 30 -1.89 14.37 1.68
C LEU A 30 -0.58 14.41 0.88
N GLN A 31 -0.49 15.22 -0.16
CA GLN A 31 0.76 15.46 -0.89
C GLN A 31 1.76 16.22 -0.02
N GLU A 32 1.31 17.25 0.70
CA GLU A 32 2.14 18.00 1.63
C GLU A 32 2.67 17.13 2.79
N LEU A 33 1.94 16.06 3.16
CA LEU A 33 2.44 15.04 4.09
C LEU A 33 3.66 14.30 3.53
N GLU A 34 3.61 13.86 2.27
CA GLU A 34 4.75 13.22 1.60
C GLU A 34 5.96 14.15 1.52
N GLU A 35 5.75 15.43 1.23
CA GLU A 35 6.83 16.42 1.18
C GLU A 35 7.50 16.62 2.55
N LEU A 36 6.67 16.79 3.60
CA LEU A 36 7.14 17.03 4.96
C LEU A 36 7.88 15.81 5.54
N TYR A 37 7.35 14.61 5.31
CA TYR A 37 7.89 13.33 5.75
C TYR A 37 8.59 12.60 4.60
N SER A 38 9.43 13.32 3.87
CA SER A 38 10.16 12.81 2.70
C SER A 38 11.21 11.74 3.04
N VAL A 39 11.59 10.97 2.02
CA VAL A 39 12.65 9.94 2.13
C VAL A 39 13.98 10.57 2.54
N LYS A 40 14.56 10.02 3.62
CA LYS A 40 15.86 10.44 4.19
C LYS A 40 16.62 9.20 4.65
N VAL A 41 17.92 9.38 4.89
CA VAL A 41 18.77 8.38 5.55
C VAL A 41 19.02 8.80 7.00
N ASN A 42 19.33 7.82 7.86
CA ASN A 42 19.67 8.05 9.27
C ASN A 42 18.56 8.82 10.01
N CYS A 43 17.31 8.41 9.84
CA CYS A 43 16.14 9.11 10.40
C CYS A 43 15.37 8.27 11.42
N ASP A 44 14.89 8.95 12.46
CA ASP A 44 13.98 8.44 13.49
C ASP A 44 12.52 8.88 13.26
N THR A 45 12.29 9.73 12.26
CA THR A 45 10.97 10.16 11.83
C THR A 45 10.38 9.23 10.76
N PRO A 46 9.05 9.09 10.68
CA PRO A 46 8.39 8.34 9.63
C PRO A 46 8.71 8.89 8.24
N ILE A 47 8.59 8.02 7.23
CA ILE A 47 8.60 8.43 5.81
C ILE A 47 7.19 8.24 5.27
N ALA A 48 6.56 9.31 4.79
CA ALA A 48 5.29 9.25 4.09
C ALA A 48 5.52 8.84 2.63
N ILE A 49 4.68 7.94 2.12
CA ILE A 49 4.65 7.53 0.72
C ILE A 49 3.22 7.63 0.25
N TYR A 50 2.96 8.58 -0.62
CA TYR A 50 1.71 8.67 -1.35
C TYR A 50 1.67 7.56 -2.40
N MET A 51 0.72 6.64 -2.24
CA MET A 51 0.62 5.44 -3.06
C MET A 51 -0.07 5.75 -4.38
N GLU A 52 0.59 5.42 -5.49
CA GLU A 52 0.02 5.51 -6.84
C GLU A 52 -0.31 4.12 -7.40
N ASP A 53 -1.36 4.05 -8.22
CA ASP A 53 -1.79 2.84 -8.95
C ASP A 53 -1.96 1.58 -8.08
N PHE A 54 -2.47 1.74 -6.85
CA PHE A 54 -2.72 0.63 -5.92
C PHE A 54 -4.09 -0.03 -6.11
N MET A 55 -4.97 0.58 -6.90
CA MET A 55 -6.32 0.07 -7.14
C MET A 55 -6.36 -0.85 -8.36
N LEU A 56 -7.10 -1.95 -8.23
CA LEU A 56 -7.48 -2.76 -9.37
C LEU A 56 -8.87 -2.33 -9.85
N PRO A 57 -9.11 -2.30 -11.18
CA PRO A 57 -10.39 -1.88 -11.73
C PRO A 57 -11.50 -2.85 -11.35
N GLU A 58 -12.74 -2.37 -11.27
CA GLU A 58 -13.89 -3.26 -11.09
C GLU A 58 -14.04 -4.21 -12.28
N VAL A 59 -14.20 -5.50 -11.99
CA VAL A 59 -14.50 -6.54 -12.98
C VAL A 59 -15.88 -7.13 -12.66
N ALA A 60 -16.68 -7.42 -13.69
CA ALA A 60 -18.06 -7.90 -13.54
C ALA A 60 -18.21 -9.31 -12.92
N LYS A 61 -17.12 -9.90 -12.40
CA LYS A 61 -17.00 -11.33 -12.08
C LYS A 61 -17.25 -11.63 -10.61
N THR A 62 -17.60 -12.89 -10.35
CA THR A 62 -17.63 -13.50 -9.02
C THR A 62 -16.23 -13.57 -8.40
N ASN A 63 -16.12 -13.12 -7.16
CA ASN A 63 -14.89 -13.17 -6.38
C ASN A 63 -14.43 -14.64 -6.21
N SER A 64 -13.34 -15.03 -6.87
CA SER A 64 -12.70 -16.34 -6.69
C SER A 64 -11.46 -16.23 -5.81
N TYR A 65 -11.04 -17.35 -5.22
CA TYR A 65 -9.81 -17.43 -4.42
C TYR A 65 -8.58 -16.95 -5.21
N GLU A 66 -8.47 -17.35 -6.47
CA GLU A 66 -7.36 -17.00 -7.35
C GLU A 66 -7.37 -15.51 -7.70
N THR A 67 -8.55 -14.90 -7.83
CA THR A 67 -8.68 -13.44 -8.06
C THR A 67 -8.21 -12.65 -6.85
N LEU A 68 -8.56 -13.11 -5.64
CA LEU A 68 -8.05 -12.52 -4.38
C LEU A 68 -6.55 -12.72 -4.23
N SER A 69 -6.04 -13.91 -4.57
CA SER A 69 -4.61 -14.20 -4.52
C SER A 69 -3.83 -13.28 -5.45
N ALA A 70 -4.29 -13.12 -6.70
CA ALA A 70 -3.66 -12.20 -7.65
C ALA A 70 -3.69 -10.75 -7.17
N ALA A 71 -4.81 -10.31 -6.60
CA ALA A 71 -4.92 -8.98 -6.02
C ALA A 71 -4.02 -8.78 -4.79
N GLY A 72 -3.86 -9.82 -3.96
CA GLY A 72 -2.92 -9.86 -2.84
C GLY A 72 -1.48 -9.64 -3.28
N GLU A 73 -1.01 -10.45 -4.23
CA GLU A 73 0.34 -10.32 -4.79
C GLU A 73 0.52 -8.96 -5.47
N PHE A 74 -0.47 -8.50 -6.24
CA PHE A 74 -0.45 -7.17 -6.84
C PHE A 74 -0.20 -6.07 -5.79
N LEU A 75 -0.89 -6.12 -4.64
CA LEU A 75 -0.70 -5.14 -3.57
C LEU A 75 0.70 -5.23 -2.95
N GLU A 76 1.21 -6.43 -2.66
CA GLU A 76 2.56 -6.62 -2.09
C GLU A 76 3.64 -6.03 -3.01
N PHE A 77 3.58 -6.34 -4.32
CA PHE A 77 4.49 -5.75 -5.30
C PHE A 77 4.31 -4.24 -5.41
N THR A 78 3.07 -3.73 -5.37
CA THR A 78 2.80 -2.29 -5.47
C THR A 78 3.39 -1.52 -4.31
N ILE A 79 3.25 -2.02 -3.08
CA ILE A 79 3.83 -1.39 -1.88
C ILE A 79 5.35 -1.30 -2.00
N ILE A 80 6.01 -2.42 -2.27
CA ILE A 80 7.48 -2.47 -2.30
C ILE A 80 8.02 -1.64 -3.46
N GLU A 81 7.39 -1.72 -4.63
CA GLU A 81 7.78 -0.95 -5.81
C GLU A 81 7.64 0.56 -5.56
N ASN A 82 6.54 1.02 -4.93
CA ASN A 82 6.37 2.43 -4.60
C ASN A 82 7.43 2.91 -3.61
N ILE A 83 7.74 2.14 -2.56
CA ILE A 83 8.81 2.49 -1.61
C ILE A 83 10.15 2.64 -2.34
N ILE A 84 10.52 1.66 -3.17
CA ILE A 84 11.78 1.72 -3.92
C ILE A 84 11.78 2.88 -4.93
N THR A 85 10.65 3.16 -5.58
CA THR A 85 10.51 4.31 -6.48
C THR A 85 10.77 5.62 -5.75
N LYS A 86 10.11 5.85 -4.61
CA LYS A 86 10.31 7.08 -3.83
C LYS A 86 11.73 7.20 -3.32
N ILE A 87 12.39 6.09 -2.96
CA ILE A 87 13.81 6.08 -2.63
C ILE A 87 14.66 6.52 -3.84
N LEU A 88 14.44 5.92 -5.01
CA LEU A 88 15.21 6.21 -6.23
C LEU A 88 14.99 7.62 -6.79
N THR A 89 13.83 8.24 -6.55
CA THR A 89 13.53 9.60 -6.99
C THR A 89 13.89 10.67 -5.96
N SER A 90 14.18 10.26 -4.71
CA SER A 90 14.64 11.18 -3.67
C SER A 90 16.07 11.67 -3.92
N PRO A 91 16.46 12.84 -3.37
CA PRO A 91 17.81 13.38 -3.55
C PRO A 91 18.89 12.64 -2.72
N ILE A 92 18.54 11.54 -2.05
CA ILE A 92 19.50 10.79 -1.22
C ILE A 92 20.50 10.05 -2.09
N THR A 93 21.69 9.82 -1.56
CA THR A 93 22.69 8.93 -2.17
C THR A 93 22.86 7.71 -1.29
N LEU A 94 22.61 6.53 -1.85
CA LEU A 94 22.83 5.26 -1.18
C LEU A 94 24.14 4.63 -1.65
N ASP A 95 24.92 4.12 -0.70
CA ASP A 95 26.14 3.38 -0.98
C ASP A 95 25.87 2.17 -1.89
N GLU A 96 26.64 2.04 -2.96
CA GLU A 96 26.43 1.00 -3.98
C GLU A 96 26.56 -0.41 -3.43
N LYS A 97 27.51 -0.62 -2.52
CA LYS A 97 27.73 -1.93 -1.89
C LYS A 97 26.52 -2.30 -1.03
N ARG A 98 25.98 -1.37 -0.24
CA ARG A 98 24.77 -1.62 0.57
C ARG A 98 23.54 -1.89 -0.30
N GLN A 99 23.38 -1.15 -1.41
CA GLN A 99 22.32 -1.45 -2.38
C GLN A 99 22.48 -2.86 -2.95
N THR A 100 23.69 -3.22 -3.36
CA THR A 100 24.02 -4.55 -3.90
C THR A 100 23.74 -5.65 -2.88
N ASP A 101 24.17 -5.47 -1.64
CA ASP A 101 23.95 -6.41 -0.55
C ASP A 101 22.45 -6.57 -0.24
N PHE A 102 21.69 -5.47 -0.26
CA PHE A 102 20.24 -5.51 -0.12
C PHE A 102 19.59 -6.29 -1.26
N THR A 103 19.87 -5.93 -2.51
CA THR A 103 19.28 -6.57 -3.69
C THR A 103 19.60 -8.06 -3.75
N ASN A 104 20.86 -8.44 -3.50
CA ASN A 104 21.28 -9.85 -3.44
C ASN A 104 20.49 -10.63 -2.37
N ARG A 105 20.19 -10.02 -1.21
CA ARG A 105 19.35 -10.66 -0.18
C ARG A 105 17.92 -10.85 -0.67
N ILE A 106 17.33 -9.86 -1.35
CA ILE A 106 15.97 -9.99 -1.91
C ILE A 106 15.93 -11.09 -2.96
N ILE A 107 16.87 -11.08 -3.91
CA ILE A 107 16.96 -12.08 -4.97
C ILE A 107 17.19 -13.48 -4.42
N ARG A 108 18.01 -13.63 -3.37
CA ARG A 108 18.19 -14.93 -2.72
C ARG A 108 16.90 -15.49 -2.11
N LEU A 109 16.05 -14.62 -1.59
CA LEU A 109 14.80 -15.00 -0.90
C LEU A 109 13.66 -15.26 -1.88
N PHE A 110 13.51 -14.40 -2.88
CA PHE A 110 12.31 -14.34 -3.73
C PHE A 110 12.61 -14.57 -5.21
N GLY A 111 13.88 -14.62 -5.61
CA GLY A 111 14.28 -14.76 -7.00
C GLY A 111 14.03 -16.15 -7.56
N ASN A 112 13.50 -16.18 -8.78
CA ASN A 112 13.37 -17.40 -9.56
C ASN A 112 14.72 -17.77 -10.19
N ARG A 113 15.37 -18.80 -9.65
CA ARG A 113 16.69 -19.26 -10.10
C ARG A 113 16.70 -19.83 -11.52
N LYS A 114 15.54 -20.16 -12.09
CA LYS A 114 15.43 -20.62 -13.49
C LYS A 114 15.37 -19.45 -14.47
N HIS A 115 15.12 -18.23 -13.99
CA HIS A 115 14.98 -17.07 -14.85
C HIS A 115 16.35 -16.47 -15.19
N GLU A 116 16.68 -16.36 -16.48
CA GLU A 116 18.02 -16.00 -16.95
C GLU A 116 18.49 -14.64 -16.44
N ARG A 117 17.60 -13.63 -16.43
CA ARG A 117 17.93 -12.25 -16.00
C ARG A 117 18.06 -12.08 -14.48
N ILE A 118 17.90 -13.13 -13.68
CA ILE A 118 17.94 -12.99 -12.21
C ILE A 118 19.30 -12.47 -11.72
N ASN A 119 20.38 -12.84 -12.42
CA ASN A 119 21.74 -12.46 -12.09
C ASN A 119 22.09 -11.01 -12.48
N ASP A 120 21.23 -10.37 -13.29
CA ASP A 120 21.41 -8.99 -13.73
C ASP A 120 20.85 -7.99 -12.70
N ILE A 121 20.04 -8.47 -11.76
CA ILE A 121 19.42 -7.64 -10.73
C ILE A 121 20.43 -7.40 -9.60
N LYS A 122 21.17 -6.28 -9.70
CA LYS A 122 22.25 -5.94 -8.76
C LYS A 122 21.96 -4.71 -7.94
N MET A 123 21.29 -3.70 -8.48
CA MET A 123 20.97 -2.47 -7.75
C MET A 123 19.46 -2.34 -7.54
N LEU A 124 19.08 -1.33 -6.74
CA LEU A 124 17.66 -1.01 -6.50
C LEU A 124 16.89 -0.73 -7.80
N LYS A 125 17.56 -0.14 -8.79
CA LYS A 125 16.95 0.19 -10.08
C LYS A 125 16.51 -1.05 -10.85
N GLU A 126 17.37 -2.06 -10.99
CA GLU A 126 17.01 -3.31 -11.67
C GLU A 126 16.00 -4.11 -10.86
N LEU A 127 16.10 -4.08 -9.52
CA LEU A 127 15.11 -4.69 -8.65
C LEU A 127 13.73 -4.07 -8.88
N ARG A 128 13.63 -2.74 -8.92
CA ARG A 128 12.38 -2.03 -9.23
C ARG A 128 11.80 -2.50 -10.57
N THR A 129 12.62 -2.62 -11.61
CA THR A 129 12.15 -3.12 -12.91
C THR A 129 11.57 -4.53 -12.83
N ALA A 130 12.22 -5.43 -12.09
CA ALA A 130 11.70 -6.78 -11.86
C ALA A 130 10.38 -6.77 -11.08
N LEU A 131 10.24 -5.90 -10.07
CA LEU A 131 8.99 -5.75 -9.31
C LEU A 131 7.86 -5.19 -10.17
N LEU A 132 8.14 -4.24 -11.07
CA LEU A 132 7.17 -3.70 -12.03
C LEU A 132 6.68 -4.76 -13.01
N GLU A 133 7.57 -5.64 -13.49
CA GLU A 133 7.19 -6.80 -14.31
C GLU A 133 6.20 -7.70 -13.58
N SER A 134 6.50 -8.05 -12.32
CA SER A 134 5.61 -8.89 -11.51
C SER A 134 4.30 -8.19 -11.15
N LYS A 135 4.32 -6.90 -10.77
CA LYS A 135 3.13 -6.07 -10.54
C LYS A 135 2.21 -6.10 -11.78
N SER A 136 2.78 -5.90 -12.96
CA SER A 136 2.03 -5.90 -14.23
C SER A 136 1.44 -7.27 -14.53
N PHE A 137 2.21 -8.34 -14.32
CA PHE A 137 1.74 -9.72 -14.48
C PHE A 137 0.54 -10.03 -13.57
N TYR A 138 0.59 -9.66 -12.29
CA TYR A 138 -0.52 -9.91 -11.37
C TYR A 138 -1.76 -9.06 -11.67
N ARG A 139 -1.56 -7.84 -12.17
CA ARG A 139 -2.65 -7.02 -12.72
C ARG A 139 -3.31 -7.71 -13.91
N GLU A 140 -2.53 -8.30 -14.82
CA GLU A 140 -3.06 -9.07 -15.95
C GLU A 140 -3.77 -10.35 -15.51
N CYS A 141 -3.23 -11.08 -14.54
CA CYS A 141 -3.87 -12.27 -13.95
C CYS A 141 -5.26 -11.94 -13.37
N TYR A 142 -5.38 -10.77 -12.75
CA TYR A 142 -6.64 -10.27 -12.23
C TYR A 142 -7.66 -9.98 -13.35
N LEU A 143 -7.20 -9.41 -14.47
CA LEU A 143 -8.05 -9.00 -15.60
C LEU A 143 -8.46 -10.16 -16.53
N GLN A 144 -7.60 -11.15 -16.76
CA GLN A 144 -7.83 -12.20 -17.77
C GLN A 144 -8.80 -13.29 -17.31
N GLU A 145 -9.56 -13.87 -18.27
CA GLU A 145 -10.48 -15.00 -18.03
C GLU A 145 -9.80 -16.36 -18.14
N ASP A 146 -8.77 -16.47 -19.00
CA ASP A 146 -8.07 -17.71 -19.32
C ASP A 146 -6.72 -17.74 -18.61
N ARG A 147 -6.74 -18.18 -17.35
CA ARG A 147 -5.59 -18.16 -16.44
C ARG A 147 -4.56 -19.26 -16.71
N GLU A 148 -4.88 -20.24 -17.56
CA GLU A 148 -3.98 -21.36 -17.88
C GLU A 148 -2.73 -20.93 -18.66
N LYS A 149 -2.72 -19.71 -19.22
CA LYS A 149 -1.59 -19.17 -19.99
C LYS A 149 -0.56 -18.39 -19.17
N LEU A 150 -0.86 -18.10 -17.90
CA LEU A 150 -0.03 -17.25 -17.04
C LEU A 150 0.80 -18.12 -16.10
N SER A 151 2.10 -18.22 -16.38
CA SER A 151 3.06 -18.98 -15.57
C SER A 151 4.02 -18.02 -14.89
N THR A 152 4.07 -18.09 -13.55
CA THR A 152 5.00 -17.32 -12.71
C THR A 152 6.46 -17.74 -12.90
N ASP A 153 6.73 -18.90 -13.50
CA ASP A 153 8.09 -19.35 -13.85
C ASP A 153 8.80 -18.41 -14.83
N LYS A 154 8.04 -17.54 -15.52
CA LYS A 154 8.57 -16.52 -16.43
C LYS A 154 8.97 -15.23 -15.73
N LEU A 155 8.71 -15.08 -14.43
CA LEU A 155 9.05 -13.88 -13.69
C LEU A 155 10.41 -14.02 -13.01
N PRO A 156 11.24 -12.95 -12.99
CA PRO A 156 12.44 -12.92 -12.16
C PRO A 156 12.09 -12.99 -10.67
N ILE A 157 11.02 -12.33 -10.23
CA ILE A 157 10.55 -12.36 -8.83
C ILE A 157 9.08 -12.77 -8.84
N PRO A 158 8.77 -14.07 -8.74
CA PRO A 158 7.40 -14.58 -8.88
C PRO A 158 6.48 -14.15 -7.75
N PHE A 159 6.96 -14.01 -6.52
CA PHE A 159 6.16 -13.58 -5.36
C PHE A 159 7.04 -12.78 -4.41
N ILE A 160 6.43 -11.97 -3.54
CA ILE A 160 7.17 -11.18 -2.56
C ILE A 160 6.30 -10.89 -1.34
N THR A 161 6.94 -10.60 -0.20
CA THR A 161 6.21 -10.14 0.99
C THR A 161 6.89 -8.93 1.63
N THR A 162 6.09 -7.90 1.85
CA THR A 162 6.46 -6.66 2.55
C THR A 162 7.06 -6.91 3.92
N GLU A 163 6.57 -7.91 4.66
CA GLU A 163 7.06 -8.27 6.01
C GLU A 163 8.57 -8.58 6.03
N LEU A 164 9.10 -9.19 4.97
CA LEU A 164 10.52 -9.56 4.89
C LEU A 164 11.37 -8.50 4.17
N VAL A 165 10.75 -7.68 3.32
CA VAL A 165 11.46 -6.72 2.47
C VAL A 165 11.60 -5.37 3.16
N VAL A 166 10.53 -4.87 3.78
CA VAL A 166 10.51 -3.52 4.36
C VAL A 166 11.51 -3.35 5.51
N PRO A 167 11.66 -4.30 6.46
CA PRO A 167 12.71 -4.17 7.50
C PRO A 167 14.12 -4.07 6.89
N LYS A 168 14.35 -4.71 5.75
CA LYS A 168 15.64 -4.64 5.03
C LYS A 168 15.80 -3.32 4.29
N LEU A 169 14.73 -2.74 3.75
CA LEU A 169 14.74 -1.38 3.19
C LEU A 169 15.02 -0.35 4.29
N LYS A 170 14.40 -0.48 5.46
CA LYS A 170 14.73 0.36 6.62
C LYS A 170 16.19 0.27 7.01
N SER A 171 16.74 -0.95 7.05
CA SER A 171 18.17 -1.18 7.31
C SER A 171 19.08 -0.56 6.24
N LEU A 172 18.62 -0.48 4.98
CA LEU A 172 19.35 0.19 3.91
C LEU A 172 19.37 1.71 4.10
N LEU A 173 18.27 2.29 4.60
CA LEU A 173 18.15 3.72 4.89
C LEU A 173 18.68 4.13 6.28
N GLU A 174 19.02 3.16 7.15
CA GLU A 174 19.26 3.40 8.59
C GLU A 174 18.09 4.11 9.26
N MET A 175 16.88 3.69 8.94
CA MET A 175 15.65 4.26 9.50
C MET A 175 15.14 3.44 10.69
N ASP A 176 14.88 4.09 11.81
CA ASP A 176 14.33 3.47 13.03
C ASP A 176 12.80 3.63 13.17
N SER A 177 12.18 4.42 12.27
CA SER A 177 10.74 4.68 12.24
C SER A 177 9.96 3.77 11.28
N ASN A 178 8.77 4.17 10.83
CA ASN A 178 7.94 3.41 9.89
C ASN A 178 7.78 4.12 8.54
N PHE A 179 7.44 3.37 7.49
CA PHE A 179 6.87 3.97 6.28
C PHE A 179 5.36 4.12 6.47
N GLY A 180 4.87 5.36 6.41
CA GLY A 180 3.46 5.68 6.37
C GLY A 180 2.95 5.67 4.93
N LEU A 181 2.26 4.60 4.53
CA LEU A 181 1.72 4.45 3.19
C LEU A 181 0.34 5.12 3.10
N ILE A 182 0.22 6.15 2.30
CA ILE A 182 -1.01 6.95 2.13
C ILE A 182 -1.78 6.42 0.93
N PHE A 183 -2.92 5.78 1.18
CA PHE A 183 -3.85 5.27 0.18
C PHE A 183 -4.97 6.29 0.06
N ASP A 184 -4.95 7.11 -0.99
CA ASP A 184 -6.01 8.09 -1.23
C ASP A 184 -7.08 7.50 -2.17
N THR A 185 -8.32 7.42 -1.69
CA THR A 185 -9.42 6.79 -2.42
C THR A 185 -10.41 7.83 -2.91
N ASP A 186 -10.57 7.88 -4.23
CA ASP A 186 -11.33 8.94 -4.92
C ASP A 186 -12.69 8.44 -5.42
N SER A 187 -12.82 7.13 -5.59
CA SER A 187 -13.97 6.46 -6.18
C SER A 187 -14.30 5.18 -5.44
N SER A 188 -15.38 4.51 -5.88
CA SER A 188 -15.59 3.11 -5.51
C SER A 188 -14.36 2.30 -5.90
N ILE A 189 -13.86 1.53 -4.94
CA ILE A 189 -12.79 0.57 -5.15
C ILE A 189 -13.40 -0.80 -5.42
N SER A 190 -12.71 -1.64 -6.21
CA SER A 190 -13.17 -3.01 -6.39
C SER A 190 -13.28 -3.72 -5.04
N ILE A 191 -14.32 -4.53 -4.85
CA ILE A 191 -14.52 -5.30 -3.60
C ILE A 191 -13.29 -6.14 -3.28
N VAL A 192 -12.62 -6.69 -4.31
CA VAL A 192 -11.39 -7.46 -4.16
C VAL A 192 -10.25 -6.59 -3.62
N SER A 193 -10.03 -5.39 -4.18
CA SER A 193 -9.06 -4.44 -3.64
C SER A 193 -9.39 -4.07 -2.19
N ALA A 194 -10.67 -3.86 -1.87
CA ALA A 194 -11.13 -3.56 -0.51
C ALA A 194 -10.75 -4.68 0.45
N ILE A 195 -11.10 -5.92 0.09
CA ILE A 195 -10.79 -7.12 0.88
C ILE A 195 -9.28 -7.25 1.06
N THR A 196 -8.49 -7.08 0.00
CA THR A 196 -7.03 -7.23 0.07
C THR A 196 -6.39 -6.16 0.96
N ILE A 197 -6.81 -4.90 0.82
CA ILE A 197 -6.36 -3.80 1.69
C ILE A 197 -6.80 -4.09 3.12
N ASN A 198 -8.06 -4.45 3.37
CA ASN A 198 -8.55 -4.81 4.71
C ASN A 198 -7.78 -5.99 5.33
N ASN A 199 -7.46 -7.02 4.54
CA ASN A 199 -6.66 -8.14 5.00
C ASN A 199 -5.23 -7.71 5.33
N TYR A 200 -4.66 -6.83 4.51
CA TYR A 200 -3.32 -6.28 4.75
C TYR A 200 -3.28 -5.47 6.03
N ILE A 201 -4.25 -4.56 6.20
CA ILE A 201 -4.41 -3.73 7.38
C ILE A 201 -4.72 -4.61 8.62
N GLY A 202 -5.53 -5.67 8.47
CA GLY A 202 -5.90 -6.59 9.56
C GLY A 202 -4.75 -7.51 10.01
N LYS A 203 -3.67 -7.63 9.24
CA LYS A 203 -2.43 -8.23 9.74
C LYS A 203 -1.86 -7.29 10.82
N ARG A 204 -1.47 -7.83 11.97
CA ARG A 204 -0.97 -7.03 13.11
C ARG A 204 0.08 -6.02 12.65
N CYS A 205 -0.03 -4.77 13.10
CA CYS A 205 0.95 -3.72 12.80
C CYS A 205 2.37 -4.23 13.08
N ASN A 206 3.23 -4.22 12.07
CA ASN A 206 4.67 -4.21 12.31
C ASN A 206 5.09 -2.75 12.48
N THR A 207 6.11 -2.49 13.29
CA THR A 207 6.67 -1.13 13.50
C THR A 207 7.32 -0.55 12.24
N ASP A 208 7.24 -1.26 11.12
CA ASP A 208 7.93 -0.94 9.87
C ASP A 208 7.01 -0.27 8.85
N LEU A 209 5.71 -0.57 8.89
CA LEU A 209 4.69 -0.03 7.99
C LEU A 209 3.45 0.47 8.73
N SER A 210 2.95 1.61 8.29
CA SER A 210 1.65 2.12 8.72
C SER A 210 0.79 2.51 7.52
N ILE A 211 -0.35 1.85 7.34
CA ILE A 211 -1.35 2.23 6.33
C ILE A 211 -2.17 3.43 6.80
N LYS A 212 -2.26 4.46 5.95
CA LYS A 212 -3.08 5.66 6.12
C LYS A 212 -4.08 5.71 4.97
N LEU A 213 -5.31 5.26 5.22
CA LEU A 213 -6.33 5.16 4.20
C LEU A 213 -7.21 6.42 4.22
N ALA A 214 -7.09 7.27 3.22
CA ALA A 214 -7.94 8.45 3.07
C ALA A 214 -9.18 8.12 2.22
N CYS A 215 -10.36 8.37 2.78
CA CYS A 215 -11.62 8.04 2.12
C CYS A 215 -12.77 8.95 2.59
N ASP A 216 -13.77 9.12 1.74
CA ASP A 216 -15.05 9.66 2.17
C ASP A 216 -15.75 8.66 3.11
N ALA A 217 -16.43 9.16 4.15
CA ALA A 217 -17.18 8.35 5.10
C ALA A 217 -18.24 7.45 4.44
N THR A 218 -18.70 7.80 3.24
CA THR A 218 -19.67 7.01 2.45
C THR A 218 -19.02 5.97 1.54
N SER A 219 -17.74 6.14 1.20
CA SER A 219 -17.06 5.36 0.15
C SER A 219 -16.30 4.15 0.68
N TRP A 220 -15.98 4.14 1.97
CA TRP A 220 -15.34 3.00 2.62
C TRP A 220 -16.23 2.40 3.71
N PRO A 221 -16.98 1.31 3.40
CA PRO A 221 -17.66 0.54 4.43
C PRO A 221 -16.61 -0.09 5.34
N THR A 222 -16.79 0.05 6.65
CA THR A 222 -16.10 -0.75 7.67
C THR A 222 -16.02 -2.21 7.23
N TYR A 223 -14.78 -2.70 7.11
CA TYR A 223 -14.36 -4.03 6.63
C TYR A 223 -15.32 -4.80 5.71
N ILE A 224 -14.96 -4.96 4.45
CA ILE A 224 -15.67 -5.86 3.55
C ILE A 224 -14.93 -7.21 3.52
N SER A 225 -15.64 -8.30 3.73
CA SER A 225 -15.19 -9.67 3.44
C SER A 225 -15.86 -10.21 2.18
N LEU A 226 -15.52 -11.43 1.77
CA LEU A 226 -16.23 -12.12 0.69
C LEU A 226 -17.73 -12.31 0.96
N ASN A 227 -18.14 -12.26 2.24
CA ASN A 227 -19.52 -12.45 2.67
C ASN A 227 -20.24 -11.12 2.97
N GLY A 228 -19.62 -9.98 2.65
CA GLY A 228 -20.16 -8.65 2.91
C GLY A 228 -19.46 -7.90 4.06
N PRO A 229 -20.04 -6.76 4.49
CA PRO A 229 -19.47 -5.90 5.53
C PRO A 229 -19.34 -6.62 6.88
N ILE A 230 -18.29 -6.29 7.63
CA ILE A 230 -17.95 -6.78 8.95
C ILE A 230 -17.74 -5.55 9.84
N ASP A 231 -18.39 -5.55 11.00
CA ASP A 231 -18.14 -4.57 12.04
C ASP A 231 -16.81 -4.87 12.74
N ALA A 232 -15.69 -4.45 12.15
CA ALA A 232 -14.37 -4.53 12.77
C ALA A 232 -13.77 -3.12 12.85
N ILE A 233 -14.17 -2.33 13.83
CA ILE A 233 -13.64 -0.98 14.07
C ILE A 233 -12.43 -1.01 15.03
N HIS A 234 -12.17 -2.16 15.67
CA HIS A 234 -11.45 -2.17 16.95
C HIS A 234 -9.94 -1.90 16.90
N ASP A 235 -9.28 -1.98 15.73
CA ASP A 235 -7.81 -1.89 15.64
C ASP A 235 -7.29 -0.60 14.97
N TYR A 236 -8.16 0.33 14.53
CA TYR A 236 -7.75 1.53 13.79
C TYR A 236 -7.85 2.81 14.60
N GLY A 237 -6.86 3.69 14.39
CA GLY A 237 -7.07 5.10 14.65
C GLY A 237 -7.96 5.70 13.57
N THR A 238 -8.80 6.67 13.93
CA THR A 238 -9.53 7.48 12.97
C THR A 238 -9.10 8.94 13.11
N VAL A 239 -9.01 9.64 11.99
CA VAL A 239 -8.75 11.08 11.92
C VAL A 239 -9.77 11.67 10.97
N GLU A 240 -10.39 12.79 11.33
CA GLU A 240 -11.34 13.52 10.49
C GLU A 240 -10.68 14.84 10.07
N LEU A 241 -10.59 15.11 8.76
CA LEU A 241 -10.02 16.37 8.25
C LEU A 241 -11.08 17.47 8.09
N ASP A 242 -12.33 17.09 7.95
CA ASP A 242 -13.48 17.97 7.74
C ASP A 242 -14.70 17.50 8.57
N ASP A 243 -15.94 17.78 8.15
CA ASP A 243 -17.16 17.36 8.86
C ASP A 243 -17.85 16.13 8.22
N CYS A 244 -17.17 15.38 7.34
CA CYS A 244 -17.78 14.29 6.58
C CYS A 244 -18.37 13.18 7.46
N ILE A 245 -17.72 12.79 8.57
CA ILE A 245 -18.24 11.75 9.47
C ILE A 245 -19.47 12.28 10.20
N LYS A 246 -19.42 13.54 10.66
CA LYS A 246 -20.56 14.15 11.38
C LYS A 246 -21.79 14.20 10.49
N GLN A 247 -21.64 14.62 9.24
CA GLN A 247 -22.73 14.68 8.28
C GLN A 247 -23.25 13.28 7.91
N TYR A 248 -22.36 12.33 7.68
CA TYR A 248 -22.73 10.93 7.42
C TYR A 248 -23.53 10.33 8.58
N THR A 249 -23.04 10.51 9.81
CA THR A 249 -23.70 10.00 11.02
C THR A 249 -25.09 10.61 11.22
N LYS A 250 -25.24 11.91 10.95
CA LYS A 250 -26.54 12.59 10.99
C LYS A 250 -27.51 11.99 9.98
N LYS A 251 -27.09 11.82 8.72
CA LYS A 251 -27.88 11.20 7.66
C LYS A 251 -28.33 9.78 8.02
N MET A 252 -27.44 8.96 8.58
CA MET A 252 -27.76 7.58 8.98
C MET A 252 -28.77 7.52 10.14
N LYS A 253 -28.75 8.49 11.06
CA LYS A 253 -29.78 8.61 12.11
C LYS A 253 -31.14 8.98 11.53
N GLU A 254 -31.18 9.96 10.64
CA GLU A 254 -32.41 10.39 9.98
C GLU A 254 -33.05 9.25 9.16
N ILE A 255 -32.24 8.41 8.49
CA ILE A 255 -32.73 7.22 7.77
C ILE A 255 -33.36 6.22 8.75
N LYS A 256 -32.69 5.91 9.86
CA LYS A 256 -33.21 4.98 10.88
C LYS A 256 -34.46 5.47 11.60
N GLU A 257 -34.63 6.78 11.72
CA GLU A 257 -35.83 7.40 12.32
C GLU A 257 -37.00 7.47 11.33
N SER A 258 -36.75 7.25 10.03
CA SER A 258 -37.75 7.23 8.96
C SER A 258 -38.23 5.83 8.54
N GLU A 259 -37.63 4.77 9.12
CA GLU A 259 -38.03 3.35 9.00
C GLU A 259 -38.93 2.93 10.17
#